data_AF-A0A1Y6CQE5-F1
#
_entry.id   AF-A0A1Y6CQE5-F1
#
_cell.length_a   1.000
_cell.length_b   1.000
_cell.length_c   1.000
_cell.angle_alpha   90.00
_cell.angle_beta   90.00
_cell.angle_gamma   90.00
#
_symmetry.space_group_name_H-M   'P 1'
#
loop_
_entity.id
_entity.type
_entity.pdbx_description
1 polymer ?
#
loop_
_entity_poly.entity_id
_entity_poly.type
_entity_poly.pdbx_seq_one_letter_code
_entity_poly.pdbx_strand_id
1 'polypeptide(L)'
;MWIALGRTSAYDGRKKLFYISTPKIKGMCRIEEEFELSDKRRLFFPCFNCGESQFIEWKRIDFSGPRPVYLCIKCQYKHHEEDKTEILKSSQWLPTAEPKESGIRGFHLPALYAPLGMYSWETALKQFKKGKTNPQELKVFINNVLGETWADENIKSFDPEDLETLAEDYAFGEHDPLPKGIGLITAGVDTHPSHVDIVVRGWGRGHENWFLDYVVIDGDPNQDHVWEQVYEVLTQVYTHHTGIKLRVAAACVDTGGHNTEAVYNFCRDKFEEYILAIKGTSNQAAPIIGNFSLVKEGTVRLFPVGKPATHGRLFSGIRKSIARAQKMKEVLAEDDKVIDYSGPQVMHFHKGLPSTFYKQLTAPKSKWAKRDGKWQQVYETTDKVADHAHDSARYADAAFGFLNIDIDRLCKELDGVPIENVS
;
A
#
# COMPACT_ATOMS: atom_id res chain seq x y z
N MET A 1 17.29 9.59 -14.43
CA MET A 1 17.62 9.21 -15.82
C MET A 1 17.41 7.70 -15.93
N TRP A 2 16.42 7.26 -16.69
CA TRP A 2 15.95 5.87 -16.68
C TRP A 2 16.51 5.10 -17.89
N ILE A 3 17.39 4.14 -17.64
CA ILE A 3 17.51 2.97 -18.51
C ILE A 3 16.46 1.98 -18.00
N ALA A 4 15.65 1.43 -18.91
CA ALA A 4 14.71 0.36 -18.60
C ALA A 4 15.48 -0.82 -18.01
N LEU A 5 15.23 -1.15 -16.73
CA LEU A 5 15.88 -2.27 -16.02
C LEU A 5 15.83 -3.59 -16.82
N GLY A 6 14.74 -3.80 -17.58
CA GLY A 6 14.59 -4.94 -18.49
C GLY A 6 15.66 -5.03 -19.58
N ARG A 7 16.34 -3.94 -19.96
CA ARG A 7 17.47 -3.98 -20.90
C ARG A 7 18.76 -4.52 -20.29
N THR A 8 18.81 -4.64 -18.96
CA THR A 8 19.97 -5.20 -18.24
C THR A 8 19.87 -6.71 -18.00
N SER A 9 18.73 -7.33 -18.36
CA SER A 9 18.50 -8.78 -18.17
C SER A 9 19.49 -9.64 -18.96
N ALA A 10 19.94 -9.16 -20.13
CA ALA A 10 20.93 -9.85 -20.96
C ALA A 10 22.33 -9.94 -20.32
N TYR A 11 22.59 -9.21 -19.23
CA TYR A 11 23.89 -9.13 -18.56
C TYR A 11 23.85 -9.73 -17.15
N ASP A 12 23.24 -10.91 -17.04
CA ASP A 12 23.11 -11.60 -15.76
C ASP A 12 24.48 -11.94 -15.15
N GLY A 13 24.61 -11.77 -13.83
CA GLY A 13 25.86 -11.95 -13.08
C GLY A 13 26.98 -10.89 -13.30
N ARG A 14 26.85 -9.95 -14.25
CA ARG A 14 27.87 -8.90 -14.51
C ARG A 14 27.37 -7.45 -14.43
N LYS A 15 26.06 -7.25 -14.40
CA LYS A 15 25.46 -5.91 -14.32
C LYS A 15 25.79 -5.23 -12.99
N LYS A 16 26.05 -3.93 -13.05
CA LYS A 16 26.10 -3.02 -11.88
C LYS A 16 25.01 -1.98 -12.07
N LEU A 17 24.09 -1.91 -11.11
CA LEU A 17 23.01 -0.93 -11.10
C LEU A 17 23.37 0.18 -10.11
N PHE A 18 23.22 1.43 -10.54
CA PHE A 18 23.53 2.58 -9.72
C PHE A 18 22.31 3.51 -9.64
N TYR A 19 21.75 3.62 -8.44
CA TYR A 19 20.61 4.48 -8.16
C TYR A 19 21.11 5.73 -7.44
N ILE A 20 20.90 6.89 -8.06
CA ILE A 20 21.19 8.20 -7.45
C ILE A 20 19.90 9.01 -7.50
N SER A 21 19.41 9.39 -6.33
CA SER A 21 18.28 10.32 -6.22
C SER A 21 18.31 10.99 -4.86
N THR A 22 17.73 12.17 -4.78
CA THR A 22 17.37 12.77 -3.49
C THR A 22 16.18 12.01 -2.90
N PRO A 23 16.19 11.71 -1.59
CA PRO A 23 15.01 11.16 -0.92
C PRO A 23 13.87 12.18 -0.95
N LYS A 24 12.65 11.66 -0.90
CA LYS A 24 11.41 12.44 -0.96
C LYS A 24 10.54 12.10 0.25
N ILE A 25 9.29 11.74 0.01
CA ILE A 25 8.36 11.45 1.08
C ILE A 25 8.58 10.02 1.54
N LYS A 26 8.72 9.85 2.86
CA LYS A 26 8.90 8.56 3.53
C LYS A 26 7.80 7.60 3.10
N GLY A 27 8.19 6.37 2.80
CA GLY A 27 7.35 5.30 2.27
C GLY A 27 7.02 5.44 0.78
N MET A 28 7.06 6.62 0.15
CA MET A 28 6.79 6.77 -1.29
C MET A 28 8.06 6.98 -2.11
N CYS A 29 9.21 6.67 -1.51
CA CYS A 29 10.50 7.02 -2.08
C CYS A 29 11.27 5.77 -2.45
N ARG A 30 11.38 5.52 -3.76
CA ARG A 30 12.16 4.37 -4.25
C ARG A 30 13.60 4.33 -3.73
N ILE A 31 14.30 5.48 -3.66
CA ILE A 31 15.67 5.48 -3.15
C ILE A 31 15.73 5.11 -1.65
N GLU A 32 14.66 5.37 -0.89
CA GLU A 32 14.53 4.86 0.48
C GLU A 32 14.39 3.34 0.48
N GLU A 33 13.50 2.78 -0.34
CA GLU A 33 13.34 1.31 -0.46
C GLU A 33 14.67 0.61 -0.81
N GLU A 34 15.38 1.10 -1.83
CA GLU A 34 16.67 0.54 -2.26
C GLU A 34 17.75 0.73 -1.17
N PHE A 35 17.70 1.84 -0.42
CA PHE A 35 18.61 2.11 0.70
C PHE A 35 18.30 1.19 1.91
N GLU A 36 17.04 0.88 2.16
CA GLU A 36 16.58 -0.02 3.23
C GLU A 36 16.98 -1.48 3.01
N LEU A 37 17.20 -1.91 1.76
CA LEU A 37 17.72 -3.23 1.42
C LEU A 37 19.26 -3.34 1.59
N SER A 38 19.95 -2.21 1.73
CA SER A 38 21.42 -2.11 1.69
C SER A 38 22.11 -2.19 3.06
N ASP A 39 23.46 -2.11 3.07
CA ASP A 39 24.30 -2.02 4.28
C ASP A 39 24.39 -0.59 4.89
N LYS A 40 23.63 0.35 4.33
CA LYS A 40 23.34 1.70 4.88
C LYS A 40 24.56 2.59 5.20
N ARG A 41 25.63 2.53 4.42
CA ARG A 41 26.91 3.20 4.74
C ARG A 41 26.77 4.68 5.04
N ARG A 42 27.55 5.11 6.04
CA ARG A 42 27.76 6.51 6.45
C ARG A 42 29.24 6.86 6.29
N LEU A 43 29.51 8.15 6.08
CA LEU A 43 30.87 8.66 5.92
C LEU A 43 31.44 9.03 7.30
N PHE A 44 32.23 8.14 7.90
CA PHE A 44 32.80 8.33 9.22
C PHE A 44 34.13 9.09 9.15
N PHE A 45 34.42 9.96 10.11
CA PHE A 45 35.69 10.67 10.29
C PHE A 45 36.12 10.63 11.76
N PRO A 46 37.43 10.64 12.05
CA PRO A 46 37.93 10.73 13.43
C PRO A 46 37.80 12.15 13.97
N CYS A 47 37.39 12.30 15.24
CA CYS A 47 37.49 13.58 15.92
C CYS A 47 38.93 14.07 16.00
N PHE A 48 39.17 15.37 15.74
CA PHE A 48 40.52 15.95 15.73
C PHE A 48 41.13 16.10 17.13
N ASN A 49 40.30 15.97 18.17
CA ASN A 49 40.75 16.03 19.56
C ASN A 49 40.89 14.63 20.18
N CYS A 50 39.84 13.79 20.12
CA CYS A 50 39.82 12.50 20.82
C CYS A 50 39.93 11.27 19.90
N GLY A 51 39.97 11.43 18.58
CA GLY A 51 40.06 10.34 17.61
C GLY A 51 38.79 9.49 17.45
N GLU A 52 37.70 9.80 18.18
CA GLU A 52 36.45 9.04 18.09
C GLU A 52 35.88 9.04 16.68
N SER A 53 35.58 7.84 16.15
CA SER A 53 35.01 7.67 14.81
C SER A 53 33.52 8.02 14.82
N GLN A 54 33.12 8.98 13.99
CA GLN A 54 31.76 9.53 13.98
C GLN A 54 31.37 10.02 12.58
N PHE A 55 30.10 10.29 12.34
CA PHE A 55 29.62 10.96 11.12
C PHE A 55 28.78 12.17 11.48
N ILE A 56 28.68 13.13 10.56
CA ILE A 56 27.92 14.37 10.77
C ILE A 56 26.43 14.07 10.90
N GLU A 57 25.87 14.40 12.06
CA GLU A 57 24.45 14.41 12.37
C GLU A 57 23.97 15.85 12.60
N TRP A 58 22.84 16.22 11.99
CA TRP A 58 22.28 17.59 12.13
C TRP A 58 22.05 18.00 13.58
N LYS A 59 21.56 17.07 14.42
CA LYS A 59 21.27 17.31 15.84
C LYS A 59 22.49 17.73 16.67
N ARG A 60 23.70 17.56 16.13
CA ARG A 60 24.97 17.92 16.79
C ARG A 60 25.61 19.19 16.21
N ILE A 61 24.95 19.84 15.25
CA ILE A 61 25.31 21.20 14.85
C ILE A 61 24.82 22.16 15.93
N ASP A 62 25.75 22.66 16.73
CA ASP A 62 25.50 23.72 17.68
C ASP A 62 25.54 25.08 16.98
N PHE A 63 24.50 25.86 17.21
CA PHE A 63 24.32 27.20 16.65
C PHE A 63 23.99 28.24 17.74
N SER A 64 24.37 27.96 18.99
CA SER A 64 24.29 28.91 20.11
C SER A 64 25.32 30.04 20.00
N GLY A 65 26.45 29.77 19.32
CA GLY A 65 27.49 30.75 19.03
C GLY A 65 27.26 31.59 17.76
N PRO A 66 28.21 32.49 17.43
CA PRO A 66 28.09 33.37 16.26
C PRO A 66 28.14 32.63 14.92
N ARG A 67 28.78 31.45 14.88
CA ARG A 67 28.85 30.56 13.71
C ARG A 67 28.51 29.13 14.14
N PRO A 68 27.84 28.34 13.29
CA PRO A 68 27.55 26.94 13.61
C PRO A 68 28.82 26.10 13.67
N VAL A 69 28.86 25.16 14.61
CA VAL A 69 29.95 24.19 14.80
C VAL A 69 29.37 22.79 14.98
N TYR A 70 30.08 21.77 14.56
CA TYR A 70 29.71 20.38 14.83
C TYR A 70 30.36 19.90 16.12
N LEU A 71 29.58 19.40 17.07
CA LEU A 71 30.08 18.91 18.36
C LEU A 71 30.40 17.41 18.29
N CYS A 72 31.64 17.03 18.63
CA CYS A 72 32.04 15.62 18.68
C CYS A 72 31.15 14.78 19.60
N ILE A 73 30.77 13.56 19.17
CA ILE A 73 29.90 12.62 19.89
C ILE A 73 30.36 12.29 21.31
N LYS A 74 31.67 12.26 21.55
CA LYS A 74 32.27 11.84 22.82
C LYS A 74 32.81 13.00 23.65
N CYS A 75 33.72 13.81 23.08
CA CYS A 75 34.43 14.84 23.84
C CYS A 75 33.86 16.25 23.68
N GLN A 76 32.79 16.45 22.89
CA GLN A 76 32.16 17.75 22.63
C GLN A 76 33.10 18.79 21.99
N TYR A 77 34.23 18.38 21.44
CA TYR A 77 35.11 19.24 20.65
C TYR A 77 34.33 19.88 19.50
N LYS A 78 34.59 21.18 19.27
CA LYS A 78 33.92 22.00 18.27
C LYS A 78 34.68 21.91 16.95
N HIS A 79 34.14 21.15 16.02
CA HIS A 79 34.58 21.18 14.64
C HIS A 79 33.97 22.40 13.95
N HIS A 80 34.81 23.16 13.26
CA HIS A 80 34.44 24.35 12.52
C HIS A 80 34.19 24.03 11.04
N GLU A 81 33.55 24.93 10.31
CA GLU A 81 33.26 24.74 8.88
C GLU A 81 34.56 24.54 8.07
N GLU A 82 35.63 25.23 8.46
CA GLU A 82 36.96 25.13 7.87
C GLU A 82 37.58 23.72 8.00
N ASP A 83 37.15 22.95 9.01
CA ASP A 83 37.61 21.58 9.25
C ASP A 83 37.10 20.59 8.20
N LYS A 84 36.06 20.95 7.43
CA LYS A 84 35.45 20.06 6.42
C LYS A 84 36.45 19.48 5.44
N THR A 85 37.46 20.27 5.04
CA THR A 85 38.50 19.79 4.11
C THR A 85 39.23 18.58 4.68
N GLU A 86 39.58 18.63 5.96
CA GLU A 86 40.31 17.55 6.63
C GLU A 86 39.37 16.41 7.07
N ILE A 87 38.12 16.73 7.44
CA ILE A 87 37.06 15.74 7.68
C ILE A 87 36.89 14.86 6.44
N LEU A 88 36.76 15.46 5.25
CA LEU A 88 36.57 14.71 4.00
C LEU A 88 37.79 13.84 3.66
N LYS A 89 39.02 14.35 3.83
CA LYS A 89 40.25 13.58 3.58
C LYS A 89 40.43 12.39 4.52
N SER A 90 40.07 12.56 5.78
CA SER A 90 40.20 11.52 6.82
C SER A 90 39.01 10.56 6.87
N SER A 91 37.98 10.77 6.04
CA SER A 91 36.74 10.03 6.12
C SER A 91 36.72 8.69 5.37
N GLN A 92 35.93 7.74 5.88
CA GLN A 92 35.75 6.41 5.32
C GLN A 92 34.28 6.00 5.33
N TRP A 93 33.82 5.35 4.25
CA TRP A 93 32.47 4.79 4.18
C TRP A 93 32.39 3.48 4.94
N LEU A 94 31.71 3.48 6.10
CA LEU A 94 31.51 2.29 6.92
C LEU A 94 30.04 1.85 6.91
N PRO A 95 29.74 0.55 6.83
CA PRO A 95 28.39 0.03 6.93
C PRO A 95 27.82 0.25 8.33
N THR A 96 26.51 0.49 8.41
CA THR A 96 25.80 0.69 9.69
C THR A 96 24.64 -0.28 9.87
N ALA A 97 24.44 -1.19 8.92
CA ALA A 97 23.46 -2.25 8.96
C ALA A 97 23.96 -3.46 8.18
N GLU A 98 23.44 -4.64 8.50
CA GLU A 98 23.57 -5.81 7.63
C GLU A 98 22.61 -5.66 6.43
N PRO A 99 23.06 -5.91 5.20
CA PRO A 99 22.21 -5.80 4.02
C PRO A 99 21.15 -6.91 4.01
N LYS A 100 19.91 -6.57 3.67
CA LYS A 100 18.82 -7.55 3.53
C LYS A 100 19.02 -8.46 2.32
N GLU A 101 19.74 -7.98 1.31
CA GLU A 101 20.10 -8.72 0.11
C GLU A 101 21.60 -8.64 -0.19
N SER A 102 22.18 -9.75 -0.61
CA SER A 102 23.61 -9.80 -0.94
C SER A 102 23.95 -8.91 -2.13
N GLY A 103 25.10 -8.23 -2.07
CA GLY A 103 25.60 -7.40 -3.16
C GLY A 103 25.05 -5.97 -3.21
N ILE A 104 24.07 -5.61 -2.38
CA ILE A 104 23.56 -4.23 -2.31
C ILE A 104 24.43 -3.40 -1.36
N ARG A 105 24.82 -2.21 -1.82
CA ARG A 105 25.62 -1.23 -1.07
C ARG A 105 24.95 0.13 -1.15
N GLY A 106 24.61 0.70 0.00
CA GLY A 106 23.89 1.98 0.07
C GLY A 106 24.78 3.05 0.68
N PHE A 107 24.66 4.28 0.17
CA PHE A 107 25.46 5.41 0.62
C PHE A 107 24.55 6.59 0.91
N HIS A 108 24.67 7.15 2.11
CA HIS A 108 23.93 8.35 2.51
C HIS A 108 24.88 9.54 2.59
N LEU A 109 24.65 10.54 1.74
CA LEU A 109 25.50 11.72 1.61
C LEU A 109 24.67 13.01 1.79
N PRO A 110 24.54 13.50 3.04
CA PRO A 110 23.97 14.81 3.31
C PRO A 110 24.76 15.95 2.66
N ALA A 111 24.10 17.05 2.33
CA ALA A 111 24.78 18.29 1.88
C ALA A 111 25.67 18.90 2.97
N LEU A 112 25.56 18.45 4.22
CA LEU A 112 26.43 18.86 5.33
C LEU A 112 27.92 18.54 5.10
N TYR A 113 28.23 17.61 4.20
CA TYR A 113 29.59 17.26 3.76
C TYR A 113 30.08 18.09 2.56
N ALA A 114 29.29 19.04 2.04
CA ALA A 114 29.72 19.84 0.91
C ALA A 114 31.06 20.55 1.20
N PRO A 115 32.03 20.50 0.27
CA PRO A 115 33.35 21.12 0.45
C PRO A 115 33.29 22.59 0.83
N LEU A 116 34.37 23.06 1.48
CA LEU A 116 34.53 24.47 1.85
C LEU A 116 34.37 25.37 0.62
N GLY A 117 33.57 26.44 0.74
CA GLY A 117 33.22 27.33 -0.37
C GLY A 117 31.96 26.92 -1.16
N MET A 118 31.38 25.75 -0.87
CA MET A 118 30.09 25.31 -1.41
C MET A 118 28.98 25.52 -0.36
N TYR A 119 28.14 24.50 -0.10
CA TYR A 119 27.01 24.59 0.82
C TYR A 119 27.48 24.52 2.29
N SER A 120 27.39 25.65 3.00
CA SER A 120 27.89 25.76 4.37
C SER A 120 26.90 25.33 5.45
N TRP A 121 27.38 24.98 6.65
CA TRP A 121 26.50 24.76 7.81
C TRP A 121 25.70 26.01 8.18
N GLU A 122 26.21 27.21 7.89
CA GLU A 122 25.46 28.45 8.08
C GLU A 122 24.28 28.56 7.11
N THR A 123 24.46 28.16 5.85
CA THR A 123 23.37 28.09 4.87
C THR A 123 22.35 27.03 5.27
N ALA A 124 22.80 25.85 5.74
CA ALA A 124 21.94 24.82 6.30
C ALA A 124 21.09 25.37 7.45
N LEU A 125 21.70 26.10 8.38
CA LEU A 125 21.00 26.72 9.52
C LEU A 125 19.97 27.75 9.07
N LYS A 126 20.28 28.60 8.08
CA LYS A 126 19.32 29.56 7.51
C LYS A 126 18.10 28.85 6.93
N GLN A 127 18.30 27.74 6.21
CA GLN A 127 17.22 26.95 5.64
C GLN A 127 16.40 26.23 6.72
N PHE A 128 17.05 25.64 7.73
CA PHE A 128 16.37 25.05 8.87
C PHE A 128 15.50 26.06 9.64
N LYS A 129 16.00 27.28 9.86
CA LYS A 129 15.25 28.36 10.51
C LYS A 129 13.99 28.75 9.72
N LYS A 130 14.05 28.79 8.38
CA LYS A 130 12.86 28.97 7.52
C LYS A 130 11.88 27.81 7.67
N GLY A 131 12.39 26.59 7.75
CA GLY A 131 11.58 25.37 7.96
C GLY A 131 10.78 25.38 9.26
N LYS A 132 11.30 25.97 10.34
CA LYS A 132 10.59 26.04 11.63
C LYS A 132 9.22 26.72 11.54
N THR A 133 9.03 27.63 10.59
CA THR A 133 7.76 28.35 10.38
C THR A 133 7.03 27.93 9.11
N ASN A 134 7.61 27.06 8.29
CA ASN A 134 7.03 26.60 7.03
C ASN A 134 7.32 25.10 6.80
N PRO A 135 6.32 24.22 6.96
CA PRO A 135 6.49 22.78 6.77
C PRO A 135 7.04 22.36 5.40
N GLN A 136 6.74 23.12 4.32
CA GLN A 136 7.28 22.81 2.99
C GLN A 136 8.78 23.09 2.91
N GLU A 137 9.24 24.18 3.51
CA GLU A 137 10.67 24.49 3.60
C GLU A 137 11.41 23.49 4.50
N LEU A 138 10.75 23.01 5.57
CA LEU A 138 11.32 21.97 6.44
C LEU A 138 11.46 20.63 5.70
N LYS A 139 10.47 20.27 4.88
CA LYS A 139 10.55 19.11 3.99
C LYS A 139 11.72 19.24 3.01
N VAL A 140 11.86 20.39 2.34
CA VAL A 140 12.98 20.66 1.43
C VAL A 140 14.32 20.56 2.17
N PHE A 141 14.39 21.07 3.40
CA PHE A 141 15.58 20.95 4.24
C PHE A 141 15.93 19.48 4.53
N ILE A 142 14.98 18.69 5.01
CA ILE A 142 15.21 17.27 5.34
C ILE A 142 15.61 16.47 4.10
N ASN A 143 14.90 16.66 2.98
CA ASN A 143 15.19 15.93 1.75
C ASN A 143 16.53 16.33 1.11
N ASN A 144 16.75 17.63 0.90
CA ASN A 144 17.87 18.10 0.09
C ASN A 144 19.13 18.37 0.90
N VAL A 145 19.00 18.74 2.18
CA VAL A 145 20.15 19.07 3.04
C VAL A 145 20.57 17.88 3.87
N LEU A 146 19.62 17.24 4.54
CA LEU A 146 19.94 16.09 5.39
C LEU A 146 20.08 14.80 4.58
N GLY A 147 19.51 14.74 3.38
CA GLY A 147 19.51 13.50 2.60
C GLY A 147 18.58 12.45 3.20
N GLU A 148 17.55 12.88 3.93
CA GLU A 148 16.62 12.02 4.64
C GLU A 148 15.21 12.12 4.04
N THR A 149 14.39 11.08 4.21
CA THR A 149 12.99 11.12 3.80
C THR A 149 12.12 11.89 4.78
N TRP A 150 11.16 12.65 4.27
CA TRP A 150 10.21 13.41 5.08
C TRP A 150 9.01 12.53 5.44
N ALA A 151 8.75 12.34 6.73
CA ALA A 151 7.52 11.74 7.22
C ALA A 151 6.38 12.77 7.14
N ASP A 152 5.51 12.63 6.14
CA ASP A 152 4.35 13.49 6.00
C ASP A 152 3.19 12.93 6.84
N GLU A 153 2.85 13.59 7.94
CA GLU A 153 1.76 13.18 8.84
C GLU A 153 0.39 13.13 8.14
N ASN A 154 0.24 13.78 6.98
CA ASN A 154 -0.99 13.71 6.19
C ASN A 154 -1.11 12.42 5.37
N ILE A 155 -0.04 11.63 5.29
CA ILE A 155 -0.02 10.38 4.52
C ILE A 155 -0.31 9.22 5.45
N LYS A 156 -1.43 8.55 5.16
CA LYS A 156 -1.82 7.32 5.80
C LYS A 156 -1.49 6.16 4.87
N SER A 157 -0.55 5.33 5.28
CA SER A 157 -0.21 4.04 4.67
C SER A 157 -0.34 2.93 5.72
N PHE A 158 -0.41 1.70 5.25
CA PHE A 158 -0.42 0.51 6.11
C PHE A 158 0.80 -0.34 5.79
N ASP A 159 1.39 -0.95 6.80
CA ASP A 159 2.45 -1.93 6.60
C ASP A 159 1.79 -3.25 6.10
N PRO A 160 2.26 -3.84 4.97
CA PRO A 160 1.81 -5.16 4.56
C PRO A 160 1.95 -6.21 5.66
N GLU A 161 3.03 -6.15 6.45
CA GLU A 161 3.31 -7.13 7.51
C GLU A 161 2.28 -7.05 8.64
N ASP A 162 1.78 -5.84 8.96
CA ASP A 162 0.70 -5.66 9.93
C ASP A 162 -0.57 -6.43 9.53
N LEU A 163 -0.84 -6.58 8.23
CA LEU A 163 -1.99 -7.36 7.73
C LEU A 163 -1.69 -8.85 7.59
N GLU A 164 -0.48 -9.20 7.13
CA GLU A 164 -0.06 -10.59 6.97
C GLU A 164 -0.05 -11.32 8.33
N THR A 165 0.30 -10.63 9.42
CA THR A 165 0.22 -11.19 10.77
C THR A 165 -1.21 -11.44 11.27
N LEU A 166 -2.22 -10.87 10.60
CA LEU A 166 -3.65 -11.11 10.89
C LEU A 166 -4.21 -12.28 10.08
N ALA A 167 -3.39 -12.97 9.29
CA ALA A 167 -3.85 -14.09 8.49
C ALA A 167 -4.34 -15.25 9.37
N GLU A 168 -5.53 -15.73 9.05
CA GLU A 168 -6.25 -16.78 9.76
C GLU A 168 -6.30 -18.06 8.92
N ASP A 169 -6.30 -19.20 9.60
CA ASP A 169 -6.46 -20.50 8.97
C ASP A 169 -7.96 -20.87 8.97
N TYR A 170 -8.61 -20.72 7.81
CA TYR A 170 -10.01 -21.10 7.64
C TYR A 170 -10.24 -21.77 6.29
N ALA A 171 -11.00 -22.85 6.28
CA ALA A 171 -11.29 -23.58 5.05
C ALA A 171 -12.41 -22.89 4.24
N PHE A 172 -12.42 -23.12 2.93
CA PHE A 172 -13.48 -22.69 2.03
C PHE A 172 -13.47 -23.52 0.74
N GLY A 173 -14.62 -23.63 0.09
CA GLY A 173 -14.74 -24.27 -1.22
C GLY A 173 -16.01 -25.11 -1.32
N GLU A 174 -16.04 -26.02 -2.30
CA GLU A 174 -17.21 -26.89 -2.50
C GLU A 174 -17.32 -27.97 -1.41
N HIS A 175 -16.19 -28.50 -0.94
CA HIS A 175 -16.16 -29.58 0.05
C HIS A 175 -15.87 -29.09 1.47
N ASP A 176 -15.38 -27.86 1.61
CA ASP A 176 -15.01 -27.26 2.88
C ASP A 176 -15.96 -26.12 3.25
N PRO A 177 -16.50 -26.10 4.48
CA PRO A 177 -17.45 -25.09 4.91
C PRO A 177 -16.75 -23.73 5.07
N LEU A 178 -17.39 -22.69 4.55
CA LEU A 178 -17.01 -21.29 4.74
C LEU A 178 -16.93 -20.91 6.23
N PRO A 179 -16.10 -19.91 6.59
CA PRO A 179 -16.15 -19.27 7.89
C PRO A 179 -17.58 -18.94 8.36
N LYS A 180 -17.86 -19.22 9.63
CA LYS A 180 -19.13 -18.81 10.25
C LYS A 180 -19.25 -17.30 10.19
N GLY A 181 -20.39 -16.80 9.68
CA GLY A 181 -20.67 -15.38 9.54
C GLY A 181 -20.75 -14.89 8.09
N ILE A 182 -20.22 -15.64 7.13
CA ILE A 182 -20.36 -15.30 5.69
C ILE A 182 -21.77 -15.66 5.22
N GLY A 183 -22.56 -14.66 4.80
CA GLY A 183 -23.86 -14.87 4.17
C GLY A 183 -23.89 -14.62 2.66
N LEU A 184 -22.87 -13.97 2.11
CA LEU A 184 -22.84 -13.58 0.69
C LEU A 184 -21.40 -13.57 0.17
N ILE A 185 -21.20 -13.86 -1.10
CA ILE A 185 -19.87 -13.85 -1.73
C ILE A 185 -19.90 -12.92 -2.94
N THR A 186 -18.89 -12.08 -3.11
CA THR A 186 -18.70 -11.26 -4.31
C THR A 186 -17.27 -11.35 -4.81
N ALA A 187 -17.06 -10.96 -6.06
CA ALA A 187 -15.72 -10.93 -6.67
C ALA A 187 -15.43 -9.62 -7.37
N GLY A 188 -14.14 -9.29 -7.47
CA GLY A 188 -13.65 -8.17 -8.26
C GLY A 188 -12.52 -8.64 -9.16
N VAL A 189 -12.58 -8.22 -10.42
CA VAL A 189 -11.65 -8.63 -11.48
C VAL A 189 -10.98 -7.39 -12.06
N ASP A 190 -9.65 -7.34 -11.98
CA ASP A 190 -8.81 -6.31 -12.59
C ASP A 190 -8.04 -6.92 -13.77
N THR A 191 -7.99 -6.21 -14.90
CA THR A 191 -7.40 -6.76 -16.13
C THR A 191 -6.12 -6.05 -16.53
N HIS A 192 -5.09 -6.83 -16.84
CA HIS A 192 -3.78 -6.34 -17.28
C HIS A 192 -3.35 -6.97 -18.59
N PRO A 193 -2.38 -6.38 -19.32
CA PRO A 193 -1.94 -6.92 -20.60
C PRO A 193 -1.40 -8.36 -20.57
N SER A 194 -0.99 -8.87 -19.41
CA SER A 194 -0.36 -10.19 -19.28
C SER A 194 -1.03 -11.14 -18.28
N HIS A 195 -2.05 -10.67 -17.55
CA HIS A 195 -2.72 -11.44 -16.51
C HIS A 195 -4.05 -10.79 -16.11
N VAL A 196 -4.87 -11.53 -15.37
CA VAL A 196 -6.13 -11.08 -14.76
C VAL A 196 -6.13 -11.42 -13.26
N ASP A 197 -6.39 -10.42 -12.44
CA ASP A 197 -6.40 -10.53 -10.97
C ASP A 197 -7.82 -10.62 -10.45
N ILE A 198 -8.12 -11.67 -9.70
CA ILE A 198 -9.44 -11.90 -9.11
C ILE A 198 -9.31 -11.94 -7.59
N VAL A 199 -10.11 -11.11 -6.92
CA VAL A 199 -10.28 -11.17 -5.47
C VAL A 199 -11.69 -11.64 -5.15
N VAL A 200 -11.81 -12.73 -4.38
CA VAL A 200 -13.10 -13.25 -3.90
C VAL A 200 -13.28 -12.89 -2.43
N ARG A 201 -14.42 -12.29 -2.09
CA ARG A 201 -14.74 -11.84 -0.73
C ARG A 201 -16.07 -12.39 -0.23
N GLY A 202 -16.04 -12.94 0.98
CA GLY A 202 -17.23 -13.24 1.76
C GLY A 202 -17.66 -12.05 2.59
N TRP A 203 -18.96 -11.83 2.73
CA TRP A 203 -19.57 -10.73 3.50
C TRP A 203 -20.49 -11.28 4.57
N GLY A 204 -20.44 -10.66 5.74
CA GLY A 204 -21.22 -11.01 6.90
C GLY A 204 -21.80 -9.79 7.60
N ARG A 205 -22.33 -10.04 8.81
CA ARG A 205 -23.06 -9.04 9.59
C ARG A 205 -22.19 -7.81 9.90
N GLY A 206 -22.79 -6.64 9.94
CA GLY A 206 -22.07 -5.38 10.19
C GLY A 206 -20.98 -5.06 9.15
N HIS A 207 -21.08 -5.66 7.96
CA HIS A 207 -20.08 -5.58 6.88
C HIS A 207 -18.70 -6.17 7.25
N GLU A 208 -18.66 -7.04 8.26
CA GLU A 208 -17.52 -7.95 8.46
C GLU A 208 -17.31 -8.77 7.19
N ASN A 209 -16.06 -9.05 6.82
CA ASN A 209 -15.77 -9.66 5.52
C ASN A 209 -14.47 -10.46 5.51
N TRP A 210 -14.41 -11.45 4.63
CA TRP A 210 -13.33 -12.42 4.51
C TRP A 210 -12.75 -12.37 3.11
N PHE A 211 -11.44 -12.18 3.00
CA PHE A 211 -10.71 -12.43 1.76
C PHE A 211 -10.52 -13.93 1.61
N LEU A 212 -11.35 -14.56 0.78
CA LEU A 212 -11.34 -16.00 0.57
C LEU A 212 -10.17 -16.39 -0.32
N ASP A 213 -10.07 -15.75 -1.48
CA ASP A 213 -9.05 -16.10 -2.47
C ASP A 213 -8.54 -14.87 -3.24
N TYR A 214 -7.31 -14.99 -3.73
CA TYR A 214 -6.67 -14.06 -4.65
C TYR A 214 -6.02 -14.89 -5.77
N VAL A 215 -6.70 -14.92 -6.91
CA VAL A 215 -6.30 -15.74 -8.06
C VAL A 215 -5.72 -14.83 -9.13
N VAL A 216 -4.53 -15.19 -9.63
CA VAL A 216 -3.91 -14.54 -10.78
C VAL A 216 -3.93 -15.52 -11.94
N ILE A 217 -4.67 -15.17 -12.99
CA ILE A 217 -4.73 -15.94 -14.22
C ILE A 217 -3.73 -15.34 -15.20
N ASP A 218 -2.64 -16.06 -15.48
CA ASP A 218 -1.63 -15.66 -16.44
C ASP A 218 -2.16 -15.79 -17.88
N GLY A 219 -1.99 -14.73 -18.68
CA GLY A 219 -2.39 -14.74 -20.09
C GLY A 219 -2.81 -13.37 -20.60
N ASP A 220 -2.79 -13.22 -21.93
CA ASP A 220 -3.32 -12.02 -22.59
C ASP A 220 -4.86 -12.07 -22.57
N PRO A 221 -5.56 -11.09 -21.97
CA PRO A 221 -7.03 -11.06 -21.94
C PRO A 221 -7.70 -10.97 -23.31
N ASN A 222 -6.96 -10.86 -24.41
CA ASN A 222 -7.52 -11.02 -25.76
C ASN A 222 -7.69 -12.49 -26.18
N GLN A 223 -7.29 -13.45 -25.34
CA GLN A 223 -7.41 -14.89 -25.61
C GLN A 223 -8.58 -15.50 -24.84
N ASP A 224 -9.41 -16.30 -25.53
CA ASP A 224 -10.64 -16.87 -24.96
C ASP A 224 -10.40 -17.75 -23.73
N HIS A 225 -9.33 -18.55 -23.74
CA HIS A 225 -9.00 -19.45 -22.62
C HIS A 225 -8.74 -18.73 -21.29
N VAL A 226 -8.32 -17.45 -21.32
CA VAL A 226 -8.16 -16.62 -20.11
C VAL A 226 -9.54 -16.35 -19.50
N TRP A 227 -10.52 -16.01 -20.33
CA TRP A 227 -11.89 -15.74 -19.88
C TRP A 227 -12.65 -16.99 -19.46
N GLU A 228 -12.34 -18.14 -20.04
CA GLU A 228 -12.85 -19.44 -19.57
C GLU A 228 -12.42 -19.68 -18.11
N GLN A 229 -11.13 -19.51 -17.80
CA GLN A 229 -10.61 -19.64 -16.43
C GLN A 229 -11.17 -18.58 -15.48
N VAL A 230 -11.32 -17.33 -15.94
CA VAL A 230 -11.98 -16.28 -15.15
C VAL A 230 -13.41 -16.70 -14.81
N TYR A 231 -14.14 -17.23 -15.79
CA TYR A 231 -15.51 -17.68 -15.59
C TYR A 231 -15.59 -18.89 -14.64
N GLU A 232 -14.65 -19.82 -14.69
CA GLU A 232 -14.55 -20.93 -13.73
C GLU A 232 -14.43 -20.42 -12.28
N VAL A 233 -13.56 -19.45 -12.02
CA VAL A 233 -13.42 -18.83 -10.68
C VAL A 233 -14.71 -18.12 -10.26
N LEU A 234 -15.33 -17.36 -11.17
CA LEU A 234 -16.55 -16.61 -10.87
C LEU A 234 -17.79 -17.50 -10.69
N THR A 235 -17.79 -18.72 -11.24
CA THR A 235 -18.89 -19.67 -11.12
C THR A 235 -18.67 -20.73 -10.04
N GLN A 236 -17.55 -20.65 -9.31
CA GLN A 236 -17.23 -21.55 -8.23
C GLN A 236 -18.34 -21.59 -7.16
N VAL A 237 -18.62 -22.81 -6.69
CA VAL A 237 -19.61 -23.08 -5.63
C VAL A 237 -18.88 -23.19 -4.30
N TYR A 238 -19.47 -22.57 -3.28
CA TYR A 238 -18.97 -22.58 -1.91
C TYR A 238 -20.01 -23.22 -0.99
N THR A 239 -19.57 -23.94 0.04
CA THR A 239 -20.46 -24.51 1.03
C THR A 239 -20.54 -23.60 2.24
N HIS A 240 -21.73 -23.07 2.55
CA HIS A 240 -22.00 -22.37 3.80
C HIS A 240 -21.84 -23.33 5.00
N HIS A 241 -21.55 -22.80 6.19
CA HIS A 241 -21.37 -23.64 7.39
C HIS A 241 -22.61 -24.48 7.77
N THR A 242 -23.80 -24.09 7.30
CA THR A 242 -25.05 -24.87 7.44
C THR A 242 -25.25 -25.94 6.35
N GLY A 243 -24.35 -26.04 5.38
CA GLY A 243 -24.41 -26.96 4.23
C GLY A 243 -25.09 -26.39 2.98
N ILE A 244 -25.66 -25.18 3.06
CA ILE A 244 -26.26 -24.48 1.91
C ILE A 244 -25.16 -24.18 0.87
N LYS A 245 -25.43 -24.42 -0.41
CA LYS A 245 -24.51 -24.09 -1.50
C LYS A 245 -24.69 -22.63 -1.90
N LEU A 246 -23.62 -21.85 -1.80
CA LEU A 246 -23.52 -20.46 -2.23
C LEU A 246 -22.69 -20.37 -3.51
N ARG A 247 -22.88 -19.29 -4.26
CA ARG A 247 -22.06 -18.92 -5.42
C ARG A 247 -21.58 -17.50 -5.23
N VAL A 248 -20.66 -17.05 -6.09
CA VAL A 248 -20.39 -15.61 -6.23
C VAL A 248 -21.68 -14.94 -6.70
N ALA A 249 -22.25 -14.09 -5.86
CA ALA A 249 -23.56 -13.47 -6.08
C ALA A 249 -23.50 -12.29 -7.05
N ALA A 250 -22.36 -11.61 -7.12
CA ALA A 250 -22.07 -10.58 -8.11
C ALA A 250 -20.55 -10.45 -8.28
N ALA A 251 -20.13 -10.11 -9.49
CA ALA A 251 -18.74 -9.82 -9.82
C ALA A 251 -18.63 -8.50 -10.60
N CYS A 252 -17.62 -7.69 -10.31
CA CYS A 252 -17.31 -6.49 -11.09
C CYS A 252 -16.00 -6.70 -11.87
N VAL A 253 -16.01 -6.44 -13.18
CA VAL A 253 -14.86 -6.57 -14.07
C VAL A 253 -14.46 -5.20 -14.60
N ASP A 254 -13.23 -4.75 -14.30
CA ASP A 254 -12.77 -3.43 -14.74
C ASP A 254 -12.47 -3.40 -16.23
N THR A 255 -13.02 -2.36 -16.86
CA THR A 255 -12.88 -2.10 -18.30
C THR A 255 -11.75 -1.11 -18.60
N GLY A 256 -11.07 -0.62 -17.55
CA GLY A 256 -9.96 0.31 -17.67
C GLY A 256 -8.74 -0.28 -18.40
N GLY A 257 -7.92 0.59 -18.99
CA GLY A 257 -6.65 0.19 -19.61
C GLY A 257 -6.75 -0.22 -21.08
N HIS A 258 -5.95 -1.21 -21.48
CA HIS A 258 -5.73 -1.61 -22.88
C HIS A 258 -6.68 -2.72 -23.38
N ASN A 259 -7.40 -3.40 -22.47
CA ASN A 259 -8.19 -4.60 -22.79
C ASN A 259 -9.71 -4.37 -22.76
N THR A 260 -10.14 -3.12 -22.91
CA THR A 260 -11.56 -2.71 -22.81
C THR A 260 -12.50 -3.53 -23.71
N GLU A 261 -12.08 -3.84 -24.94
CA GLU A 261 -12.92 -4.60 -25.88
C GLU A 261 -13.12 -6.06 -25.47
N ALA A 262 -12.08 -6.71 -24.95
CA ALA A 262 -12.16 -8.07 -24.44
C ALA A 262 -13.12 -8.17 -23.24
N VAL A 263 -13.02 -7.22 -22.29
CA VAL A 263 -13.92 -7.14 -21.13
C VAL A 263 -15.37 -6.93 -21.59
N TYR A 264 -15.60 -6.03 -22.54
CA TYR A 264 -16.95 -5.82 -23.09
C TYR A 264 -17.52 -7.07 -23.77
N ASN A 265 -16.70 -7.82 -24.51
CA ASN A 265 -17.13 -9.07 -25.12
C ASN A 265 -17.49 -10.11 -24.05
N PHE A 266 -16.68 -10.24 -23.00
CA PHE A 266 -16.95 -11.16 -21.89
C PHE A 266 -18.23 -10.81 -21.14
N CYS A 267 -18.45 -9.53 -20.81
CA CYS A 267 -19.60 -9.10 -20.01
C CYS A 267 -20.92 -9.00 -20.79
N ARG A 268 -20.91 -9.02 -22.14
CA ARG A 268 -22.07 -8.73 -22.99
C ARG A 268 -23.32 -9.52 -22.60
N ASP A 269 -23.17 -10.82 -22.40
CA ASP A 269 -24.28 -11.74 -22.17
C ASP A 269 -24.35 -12.25 -20.72
N LYS A 270 -23.59 -11.65 -19.81
CA LYS A 270 -23.40 -12.12 -18.42
C LYS A 270 -24.06 -11.25 -17.35
N PHE A 271 -24.85 -10.26 -17.76
CA PHE A 271 -25.53 -9.39 -16.80
C PHE A 271 -26.56 -10.15 -15.93
N GLU A 272 -27.26 -11.13 -16.50
CA GLU A 272 -28.22 -11.99 -15.76
C GLU A 272 -27.51 -12.88 -14.72
N GLU A 273 -26.21 -13.11 -14.86
CA GLU A 273 -25.34 -13.78 -13.89
C GLU A 273 -24.71 -12.79 -12.90
N TYR A 274 -25.10 -11.52 -12.94
CA TYR A 274 -24.55 -10.42 -12.13
C TYR A 274 -23.03 -10.21 -12.29
N ILE A 275 -22.51 -10.49 -13.49
CA ILE A 275 -21.14 -10.14 -13.88
C ILE A 275 -21.18 -8.79 -14.61
N LEU A 276 -20.66 -7.76 -13.95
CA LEU A 276 -20.86 -6.35 -14.28
C LEU A 276 -19.59 -5.74 -14.86
N ALA A 277 -19.70 -5.11 -16.03
CA ALA A 277 -18.63 -4.26 -16.55
C ALA A 277 -18.61 -2.94 -15.76
N ILE A 278 -17.46 -2.57 -15.21
CA ILE A 278 -17.30 -1.34 -14.44
C ILE A 278 -16.24 -0.40 -15.02
N LYS A 279 -16.31 0.87 -14.63
CA LYS A 279 -15.27 1.87 -14.90
C LYS A 279 -15.08 2.78 -13.71
N GLY A 280 -13.84 2.91 -13.23
CA GLY A 280 -13.52 3.84 -12.14
C GLY A 280 -13.77 5.31 -12.49
N THR A 281 -14.39 6.06 -11.56
CA THR A 281 -14.57 7.51 -11.63
C THR A 281 -13.87 8.22 -10.47
N SER A 282 -13.17 9.31 -10.77
CA SER A 282 -12.48 10.15 -9.79
C SER A 282 -13.37 11.24 -9.18
N ASN A 283 -14.66 11.28 -9.51
CA ASN A 283 -15.60 12.21 -8.90
C ASN A 283 -15.73 11.94 -7.39
N GLN A 284 -15.46 12.95 -6.55
CA GLN A 284 -15.51 12.85 -5.09
C GLN A 284 -16.90 12.52 -4.54
N ALA A 285 -17.97 12.94 -5.23
CA ALA A 285 -19.34 12.66 -4.83
C ALA A 285 -19.91 11.38 -5.46
N ALA A 286 -19.09 10.62 -6.22
CA ALA A 286 -19.57 9.38 -6.83
C ALA A 286 -19.88 8.34 -5.74
N PRO A 287 -21.02 7.64 -5.85
CA PRO A 287 -21.32 6.50 -4.98
C PRO A 287 -20.33 5.35 -5.23
N ILE A 288 -20.39 4.33 -4.37
CA ILE A 288 -19.61 3.08 -4.52
C ILE A 288 -19.78 2.51 -5.94
N ILE A 289 -21.03 2.38 -6.38
CA ILE A 289 -21.40 2.05 -7.75
C ILE A 289 -22.58 2.93 -8.14
N GLY A 290 -22.52 3.54 -9.33
CA GLY A 290 -23.57 4.40 -9.86
C GLY A 290 -24.42 3.72 -10.92
N ASN A 291 -25.40 4.44 -11.46
CA ASN A 291 -26.26 3.93 -12.53
C ASN A 291 -25.46 3.63 -13.80
N PHE A 292 -25.82 2.54 -14.48
CA PHE A 292 -25.14 2.15 -15.71
C PHE A 292 -25.43 3.12 -16.87
N SER A 293 -24.51 3.12 -17.81
CA SER A 293 -24.69 3.64 -19.16
C SER A 293 -24.56 2.49 -20.16
N LEU A 294 -25.22 2.58 -21.31
CA LEU A 294 -25.07 1.59 -22.36
C LEU A 294 -23.87 1.92 -23.25
N VAL A 295 -23.02 0.92 -23.49
CA VAL A 295 -21.84 1.01 -24.37
C VAL A 295 -21.84 -0.14 -25.39
N LYS A 296 -20.93 -0.09 -26.36
CA LYS A 296 -20.81 -1.06 -27.47
C LYS A 296 -22.17 -1.31 -28.15
N GLU A 297 -22.66 -0.27 -28.84
CA GLU A 297 -23.92 -0.29 -29.59
C GLU A 297 -25.16 -0.67 -28.77
N GLY A 298 -25.12 -0.43 -27.45
CA GLY A 298 -26.26 -0.72 -26.58
C GLY A 298 -26.24 -2.10 -25.93
N THR A 299 -25.21 -2.90 -26.17
CA THR A 299 -25.16 -4.31 -25.72
C THR A 299 -24.56 -4.51 -24.34
N VAL A 300 -23.75 -3.57 -23.84
CA VAL A 300 -23.05 -3.71 -22.54
C VAL A 300 -23.51 -2.62 -21.58
N ARG A 301 -23.88 -3.01 -20.35
CA ARG A 301 -24.17 -2.09 -19.24
C ARG A 301 -22.87 -1.78 -18.50
N LEU A 302 -22.41 -0.54 -18.59
CA LEU A 302 -21.19 -0.06 -17.94
C LEU A 302 -21.51 0.76 -16.70
N PHE A 303 -21.08 0.30 -15.53
CA PHE A 303 -21.34 0.92 -14.25
C PHE A 303 -20.16 1.78 -13.76
N PRO A 304 -20.36 3.06 -13.39
CA PRO A 304 -19.30 3.87 -12.82
C PRO A 304 -19.05 3.49 -11.35
N VAL A 305 -17.79 3.28 -10.97
CA VAL A 305 -17.38 2.96 -9.59
C VAL A 305 -16.63 4.14 -8.97
N GLY A 306 -17.13 4.68 -7.87
CA GLY A 306 -16.50 5.81 -7.17
C GLY A 306 -15.18 5.41 -6.53
N LYS A 307 -14.05 5.86 -7.10
CA LYS A 307 -12.72 5.57 -6.55
C LYS A 307 -12.58 6.06 -5.10
N PRO A 308 -12.94 7.31 -4.75
CA PRO A 308 -12.79 7.81 -3.38
C PRO A 308 -13.62 7.03 -2.35
N ALA A 309 -14.87 6.66 -2.71
CA ALA A 309 -15.77 5.91 -1.83
C ALA A 309 -15.25 4.49 -1.53
N THR A 310 -14.86 3.76 -2.58
CA THR A 310 -14.35 2.38 -2.45
C THR A 310 -12.98 2.32 -1.75
N HIS A 311 -12.05 3.23 -2.09
CA HIS A 311 -10.80 3.35 -1.33
C HIS A 311 -11.07 3.67 0.15
N GLY A 312 -11.98 4.61 0.43
CA GLY A 312 -12.33 5.00 1.81
C GLY A 312 -12.86 3.83 2.64
N ARG A 313 -13.75 3.01 2.08
CA ARG A 313 -14.28 1.81 2.73
C ARG A 313 -13.18 0.77 2.98
N LEU A 314 -12.34 0.48 1.99
CA LEU A 314 -11.25 -0.49 2.12
C LEU A 314 -10.24 -0.05 3.20
N PHE A 315 -9.80 1.21 3.17
CA PHE A 315 -8.91 1.78 4.20
C PHE A 315 -9.54 1.79 5.59
N SER A 316 -10.85 2.04 5.69
CA SER A 316 -11.58 1.99 6.96
C SER A 316 -11.59 0.58 7.54
N GLY A 317 -11.87 -0.43 6.72
CA GLY A 317 -11.85 -1.83 7.15
C GLY A 317 -10.47 -2.30 7.58
N ILE A 318 -9.41 -1.95 6.83
CA ILE A 318 -8.03 -2.23 7.23
C ILE A 318 -7.70 -1.62 8.60
N ARG A 319 -8.06 -0.36 8.86
CA ARG A 319 -7.84 0.28 10.17
C ARG A 319 -8.57 -0.43 11.29
N LYS A 320 -9.83 -0.80 11.07
CA LYS A 320 -10.65 -1.49 12.09
C LYS A 320 -10.09 -2.86 12.41
N SER A 321 -9.57 -3.56 11.41
CA SER A 321 -8.90 -4.86 11.52
C SER A 321 -7.66 -4.75 12.40
N ILE A 322 -6.74 -3.85 12.06
CA ILE A 322 -5.52 -3.59 12.86
C ILE A 322 -5.89 -3.16 14.29
N ALA A 323 -6.84 -2.24 14.45
CA ALA A 323 -7.28 -1.78 15.77
C ALA A 323 -7.94 -2.89 16.59
N ARG A 324 -8.69 -3.80 15.97
CA ARG A 324 -9.29 -4.96 16.65
C ARG A 324 -8.22 -5.90 17.18
N ALA A 325 -7.20 -6.19 16.37
CA ALA A 325 -6.08 -7.02 16.77
C ALA A 325 -5.25 -6.38 17.90
N GLN A 326 -5.03 -5.06 17.86
CA GLN A 326 -4.38 -4.32 18.95
C GLN A 326 -5.18 -4.42 20.25
N LYS A 327 -6.50 -4.17 20.17
CA LYS A 327 -7.40 -4.29 21.33
C LYS A 327 -7.39 -5.70 21.93
N MET A 328 -7.32 -6.75 21.11
CA MET A 328 -7.18 -8.12 21.62
C MET A 328 -5.90 -8.30 22.44
N LYS A 329 -4.76 -7.79 21.94
CA LYS A 329 -3.48 -7.86 22.66
C LYS A 329 -3.52 -7.09 23.97
N GLU A 330 -4.15 -5.91 23.98
CA GLU A 330 -4.33 -5.08 25.18
C GLU A 330 -5.19 -5.80 26.24
N VAL A 331 -6.35 -6.32 25.85
CA VAL A 331 -7.26 -7.02 26.78
C VAL A 331 -6.63 -8.31 27.31
N LEU A 332 -5.86 -9.02 26.49
CA LEU A 332 -5.10 -10.19 26.94
C LEU A 332 -4.02 -9.79 27.96
N ALA A 333 -3.34 -8.68 27.76
CA ALA A 333 -2.28 -8.22 28.67
C ALA A 333 -2.81 -7.65 30.00
N GLU A 334 -3.95 -6.96 29.98
CA GLU A 334 -4.52 -6.31 31.16
C GLU A 334 -5.40 -7.25 32.00
N ASP A 335 -6.24 -8.04 31.32
CA ASP A 335 -7.36 -8.77 31.93
C ASP A 335 -7.21 -10.30 31.82
N ASP A 336 -6.17 -10.81 31.15
CA ASP A 336 -5.98 -12.23 30.77
C ASP A 336 -7.21 -12.84 30.06
N LYS A 337 -7.95 -11.97 29.34
CA LYS A 337 -9.15 -12.35 28.59
C LYS A 337 -8.84 -12.42 27.11
N VAL A 338 -9.28 -13.51 26.48
CA VAL A 338 -9.30 -13.64 25.02
C VAL A 338 -10.65 -13.12 24.52
N ILE A 339 -10.61 -12.18 23.58
CA ILE A 339 -11.79 -11.72 22.83
C ILE A 339 -11.62 -12.10 21.36
N ASP A 340 -12.71 -12.38 20.66
CA ASP A 340 -12.66 -12.83 19.27
C ASP A 340 -12.15 -11.73 18.32
N TYR A 341 -11.36 -12.11 17.33
CA TYR A 341 -11.01 -11.23 16.20
C TYR A 341 -12.20 -11.11 15.26
N SER A 342 -13.25 -10.41 15.71
CA SER A 342 -14.48 -10.22 14.94
C SER A 342 -15.12 -8.86 15.24
N GLY A 343 -15.99 -8.41 14.35
CA GLY A 343 -16.84 -7.24 14.54
C GLY A 343 -17.12 -6.42 13.27
N PRO A 344 -17.89 -5.32 13.41
CA PRO A 344 -18.34 -4.54 12.25
C PRO A 344 -17.18 -4.00 11.40
N GLN A 345 -17.18 -4.36 10.11
CA GLN A 345 -16.17 -4.02 9.11
C GLN A 345 -14.76 -4.56 9.37
N VAL A 346 -14.59 -5.51 10.30
CA VAL A 346 -13.34 -6.27 10.43
C VAL A 346 -13.13 -7.08 9.15
N MET A 347 -11.87 -7.15 8.71
CA MET A 347 -11.42 -7.91 7.56
C MET A 347 -10.61 -9.10 8.05
N HIS A 348 -10.99 -10.26 7.55
CA HIS A 348 -10.30 -11.52 7.76
C HIS A 348 -9.50 -11.88 6.51
N PHE A 349 -8.31 -12.42 6.69
CA PHE A 349 -7.40 -12.74 5.59
C PHE A 349 -7.04 -14.22 5.65
N HIS A 350 -7.26 -14.95 4.56
CA HIS A 350 -6.92 -16.36 4.53
C HIS A 350 -5.41 -16.55 4.50
N LYS A 351 -4.88 -17.50 5.27
CA LYS A 351 -3.44 -17.81 5.32
C LYS A 351 -2.84 -18.29 3.99
N GLY A 352 -3.68 -18.75 3.06
CA GLY A 352 -3.27 -19.09 1.70
C GLY A 352 -2.99 -17.89 0.79
N LEU A 353 -3.31 -16.66 1.20
CA LEU A 353 -3.02 -15.47 0.42
C LEU A 353 -1.50 -15.22 0.36
N PRO A 354 -0.91 -14.95 -0.82
CA PRO A 354 0.53 -14.75 -0.94
C PRO A 354 0.97 -13.41 -0.34
N SER A 355 2.24 -13.30 0.09
CA SER A 355 2.79 -12.01 0.60
C SER A 355 2.67 -10.85 -0.40
N THR A 356 2.62 -11.15 -1.71
CA THR A 356 2.36 -10.17 -2.77
C THR A 356 0.96 -9.55 -2.68
N PHE A 357 -0.06 -10.30 -2.24
CA PHE A 357 -1.41 -9.81 -2.03
C PHE A 357 -1.41 -8.66 -1.01
N TYR A 358 -0.82 -8.86 0.16
CA TYR A 358 -0.76 -7.83 1.22
C TYR A 358 -0.01 -6.59 0.76
N LYS A 359 1.12 -6.77 0.06
CA LYS A 359 1.89 -5.65 -0.51
C LYS A 359 1.08 -4.83 -1.50
N GLN A 360 0.32 -5.48 -2.38
CA GLN A 360 -0.53 -4.79 -3.34
C GLN A 360 -1.77 -4.16 -2.69
N LEU A 361 -2.40 -4.86 -1.74
CA LEU A 361 -3.58 -4.37 -1.00
C LEU A 361 -3.27 -3.07 -0.23
N THR A 362 -2.06 -2.90 0.29
CA THR A 362 -1.64 -1.68 1.01
C THR A 362 -0.80 -0.71 0.17
N ALA A 363 -0.59 -1.02 -1.11
CA ALA A 363 0.26 -0.20 -1.99
C ALA A 363 -0.24 1.25 -2.14
N PRO A 364 -1.56 1.52 -2.30
CA PRO A 364 -2.07 2.88 -2.34
C PRO A 364 -1.87 3.59 -1.00
N LYS A 365 -1.59 4.89 -1.05
CA LYS A 365 -1.42 5.74 0.13
C LYS A 365 -2.40 6.88 0.09
N SER A 366 -3.06 7.11 1.21
CA SER A 366 -4.05 8.18 1.36
C SER A 366 -3.35 9.46 1.79
N LYS A 367 -3.53 10.55 1.04
CA LYS A 367 -3.05 11.89 1.43
C LYS A 367 -4.12 12.96 1.19
N TRP A 368 -4.12 14.00 2.01
CA TRP A 368 -4.88 15.22 1.69
C TRP A 368 -4.11 16.04 0.66
N ALA A 369 -4.73 16.35 -0.47
CA ALA A 369 -4.15 17.22 -1.49
C ALA A 369 -5.18 18.23 -1.99
N LYS A 370 -4.70 19.40 -2.42
CA LYS A 370 -5.55 20.43 -3.00
C LYS A 370 -5.74 20.15 -4.49
N ARG A 371 -6.96 19.82 -4.91
CA ARG A 371 -7.36 19.67 -6.32
C ARG A 371 -8.51 20.63 -6.61
N ASP A 372 -8.42 21.37 -7.71
CA ASP A 372 -9.40 22.39 -8.12
C ASP A 372 -9.76 23.38 -6.99
N GLY A 373 -8.74 23.80 -6.24
CA GLY A 373 -8.90 24.76 -5.14
C GLY A 373 -9.46 24.19 -3.83
N LYS A 374 -9.91 22.93 -3.80
CA LYS A 374 -10.49 22.27 -2.62
C LYS A 374 -9.54 21.21 -2.06
N TRP A 375 -9.49 21.09 -0.73
CA TRP A 375 -8.81 19.97 -0.07
C TRP A 375 -9.62 18.70 -0.27
N GLN A 376 -8.96 17.68 -0.79
CA GLN A 376 -9.57 16.40 -1.08
C GLN A 376 -8.64 15.29 -0.63
N GLN A 377 -9.22 14.21 -0.10
CA GLN A 377 -8.48 13.00 0.17
C GLN A 377 -8.23 12.28 -1.16
N VAL A 378 -6.98 11.89 -1.40
CA VAL A 378 -6.52 11.26 -2.64
C VAL A 378 -5.75 10.00 -2.27
N TYR A 379 -5.93 8.96 -3.08
CA TYR A 379 -5.23 7.70 -2.95
C TYR A 379 -4.28 7.57 -4.13
N GLU A 380 -2.99 7.41 -3.84
CA GLU A 380 -1.95 7.33 -4.85
C GLU A 380 -1.01 6.18 -4.54
N THR A 381 -0.74 5.36 -5.55
CA THR A 381 0.21 4.26 -5.50
C THR A 381 1.58 4.77 -5.96
N THR A 382 2.65 4.26 -5.35
CA THR A 382 4.01 4.65 -5.75
C THR A 382 4.31 4.06 -7.13
N ASP A 383 4.93 4.85 -8.01
CA ASP A 383 5.28 4.41 -9.37
C ASP A 383 5.99 3.04 -9.35
N LYS A 384 5.46 2.09 -10.15
CA LYS A 384 5.96 0.70 -10.32
C LYS A 384 5.68 -0.25 -9.15
N VAL A 385 4.90 0.16 -8.16
CA VAL A 385 4.30 -0.78 -7.21
C VAL A 385 2.94 -1.18 -7.78
N ALA A 386 2.71 -2.48 -7.92
CA ALA A 386 1.41 -3.00 -8.35
C ALA A 386 0.37 -2.83 -7.23
N ASP A 387 -0.87 -2.51 -7.60
CA ASP A 387 -2.02 -2.38 -6.71
C ASP A 387 -3.23 -3.19 -7.21
N HIS A 388 -2.99 -4.23 -8.02
CA HIS A 388 -4.01 -5.05 -8.67
C HIS A 388 -4.94 -5.73 -7.63
N ALA A 389 -4.37 -6.33 -6.59
CA ALA A 389 -5.15 -6.88 -5.48
C ALA A 389 -6.00 -5.81 -4.76
N HIS A 390 -5.52 -4.56 -4.68
CA HIS A 390 -6.27 -3.46 -4.07
C HIS A 390 -7.47 -3.06 -4.92
N ASP A 391 -7.28 -2.93 -6.23
CA ASP A 391 -8.35 -2.56 -7.16
C ASP A 391 -9.38 -3.70 -7.27
N SER A 392 -8.96 -4.96 -7.42
CA SER A 392 -9.86 -6.12 -7.35
C SER A 392 -10.64 -6.18 -6.03
N ALA A 393 -10.01 -5.89 -4.88
CA ALA A 393 -10.71 -5.83 -3.59
C ALA A 393 -11.79 -4.72 -3.54
N ARG A 394 -11.51 -3.57 -4.16
CA ARG A 394 -12.48 -2.47 -4.30
C ARG A 394 -13.63 -2.82 -5.25
N TYR A 395 -13.35 -3.57 -6.31
CA TYR A 395 -14.36 -4.01 -7.26
C TYR A 395 -15.29 -5.06 -6.65
N ALA A 396 -14.77 -5.95 -5.80
CA ALA A 396 -15.60 -6.86 -4.98
C ALA A 396 -16.52 -6.09 -4.01
N ASP A 397 -16.05 -4.99 -3.42
CA ASP A 397 -16.88 -4.07 -2.60
C ASP A 397 -17.94 -3.35 -3.44
N ALA A 398 -17.62 -2.99 -4.68
CA ALA A 398 -18.58 -2.41 -5.62
C ALA A 398 -19.66 -3.41 -6.03
N ALA A 399 -19.30 -4.68 -6.26
CA ALA A 399 -20.25 -5.76 -6.53
C ALA A 399 -21.19 -5.98 -5.34
N PHE A 400 -20.68 -5.93 -4.11
CA PHE A 400 -21.51 -5.96 -2.91
C PHE A 400 -22.46 -4.76 -2.84
N GLY A 401 -21.95 -3.55 -3.13
CA GLY A 401 -22.74 -2.33 -3.17
C GLY A 401 -23.84 -2.35 -4.25
N PHE A 402 -23.61 -3.03 -5.38
CA PHE A 402 -24.59 -3.19 -6.45
C PHE A 402 -25.81 -4.00 -6.01
N LEU A 403 -25.58 -5.10 -5.30
CA LEU A 403 -26.65 -5.98 -4.83
C LEU A 403 -27.60 -5.26 -3.87
N ASN A 404 -27.09 -4.27 -3.10
CA ASN A 404 -27.87 -3.47 -2.17
C ASN A 404 -28.73 -4.32 -1.20
N ILE A 405 -28.16 -5.43 -0.74
CA ILE A 405 -28.80 -6.41 0.15
C ILE A 405 -28.56 -6.01 1.62
N ASP A 406 -29.58 -6.22 2.46
CA ASP A 406 -29.42 -6.23 3.92
C ASP A 406 -28.68 -7.51 4.34
N ILE A 407 -27.35 -7.40 4.48
CA ILE A 407 -26.49 -8.52 4.81
C ILE A 407 -26.78 -9.09 6.22
N ASP A 408 -27.23 -8.25 7.15
CA ASP A 408 -27.55 -8.68 8.52
C ASP A 408 -28.76 -9.61 8.51
N ARG A 409 -29.79 -9.23 7.75
CA ARG A 409 -30.98 -10.05 7.54
C ARG A 409 -30.65 -11.34 6.80
N LEU A 410 -29.89 -11.28 5.71
CA LEU A 410 -29.52 -12.46 4.93
C LEU A 410 -28.76 -13.49 5.77
N CYS A 411 -27.78 -13.04 6.57
CA CYS A 411 -27.04 -13.94 7.46
C CYS A 411 -27.97 -14.60 8.50
N LYS A 412 -28.93 -13.87 9.08
CA LYS A 412 -29.89 -14.45 10.02
C LYS A 412 -30.76 -15.54 9.37
N GLU A 413 -31.24 -15.29 8.16
CA GLU A 413 -32.05 -16.24 7.38
C GLU A 413 -31.23 -17.50 7.05
N LEU A 414 -29.98 -17.36 6.62
CA LEU A 414 -29.08 -18.48 6.32
C LEU A 414 -28.67 -19.30 7.55
N ASP A 415 -28.51 -18.65 8.69
CA ASP A 415 -28.20 -19.29 9.98
C ASP A 415 -29.43 -19.98 10.61
N GLY A 416 -30.63 -19.82 10.02
CA GLY A 416 -31.86 -20.43 10.52
C GLY A 416 -32.41 -19.79 11.81
N VAL A 417 -32.04 -18.55 12.10
CA VAL A 417 -32.50 -17.83 13.30
C VAL A 417 -33.79 -17.05 12.97
N PRO A 418 -34.91 -17.27 13.69
CA PRO A 418 -36.16 -16.54 13.45
C PRO A 418 -35.98 -15.02 13.57
N ILE A 419 -36.61 -14.25 12.66
CA ILE A 419 -36.62 -12.78 12.73
C ILE A 419 -37.61 -12.36 13.81
N GLU A 420 -37.15 -12.24 15.06
CA GLU A 420 -37.91 -11.49 16.07
C GLU A 420 -37.58 -10.00 15.93
N ASN A 421 -38.58 -9.26 15.46
CA ASN A 421 -38.72 -7.79 15.41
C ASN A 421 -37.53 -6.98 15.95
N VAL A 422 -36.63 -6.57 15.05
CA VAL A 422 -35.76 -5.42 15.30
C VAL A 422 -36.52 -4.19 14.79
N SER A 423 -37.15 -3.49 15.73
CA SER A 423 -37.79 -2.18 15.57
C SER A 423 -36.80 -1.07 15.28
#